data_AF-A0A969RXU1-F1
#
_entry.id   AF-A0A969RXU1-F1
#
_cell.length_a   1.000
_cell.length_b   1.000
_cell.length_c   1.000
_cell.angle_alpha   90.00
_cell.angle_beta   90.00
_cell.angle_gamma   90.00
#
_symmetry.space_group_name_H-M   'P 1'
#
loop_
_entity.id
_entity.type
_entity.pdbx_description
1 polymer ?
#
loop_
_entity_poly.entity_id
_entity_poly.type
_entity_poly.pdbx_seq_one_letter_code
_entity_poly.pdbx_strand_id
1 'polypeptide(L)'
;MNPDEDLRQQLEIWLAQRLSDPEALLESVQSLLAPGVQDADTAPESHLLIYVRDDDGESKPVLALFVPNADRYDSRTGAVSDRVQAPGIEPFNEQVTLAVLPKLVRACINEVLPKSNQRNLVVHLILPFTWLHADCDRWSSTEQSQLPAVLSLDLPQIPIGDDFSVVFRISERLNQAIPELCRQKWNSKWESLDKLKPHERCAAFVAGDQYVGDQLVGELNKPCHVGLKRSTVCPEVGHRSLFGLLIGTGIPAALLVRQDQFDQSLVASDAIDAILNCNIARLPEAVRQCRADAMGQPKDKHIGHHLAFLWENPQIVPPSTEPRSAMSFGMPKAS
;
A
#
# COMPACT_ATOMS: atom_id res chain seq x y z
N MET A 1 -40.45 -18.62 -12.98
CA MET A 1 -39.43 -19.02 -13.95
C MET A 1 -38.13 -18.42 -13.48
N ASN A 2 -37.10 -19.24 -13.29
CA ASN A 2 -35.84 -18.82 -12.72
C ASN A 2 -34.96 -18.24 -13.85
N PRO A 3 -34.63 -16.93 -13.86
CA PRO A 3 -33.94 -16.30 -14.98
C PRO A 3 -32.53 -16.88 -15.26
N ASP A 4 -31.89 -17.46 -14.24
CA ASP A 4 -30.57 -18.11 -14.38
C ASP A 4 -30.64 -19.44 -15.14
N GLU A 5 -31.78 -20.12 -15.08
CA GLU A 5 -31.98 -21.42 -15.73
C GLU A 5 -32.17 -21.25 -17.24
N ASP A 6 -32.78 -20.13 -17.64
CA ASP A 6 -32.96 -19.72 -19.03
C ASP A 6 -31.63 -19.26 -19.67
N LEU A 7 -30.82 -18.47 -18.94
CA LEU A 7 -29.51 -18.03 -19.43
C LEU A 7 -28.55 -19.21 -19.67
N ARG A 8 -28.55 -20.18 -18.74
CA ARG A 8 -27.71 -21.37 -18.85
C ARG A 8 -28.07 -22.20 -20.08
N GLN A 9 -29.36 -22.44 -20.32
CA GLN A 9 -29.81 -23.15 -21.52
C GLN A 9 -29.44 -22.40 -22.81
N GLN A 10 -29.59 -21.08 -22.83
CA GLN A 10 -29.22 -20.26 -23.99
C GLN A 10 -27.71 -20.33 -24.29
N LEU A 11 -26.87 -20.33 -23.25
CA LEU A 11 -25.43 -20.50 -23.36
C LEU A 11 -25.05 -21.91 -23.86
N GLU A 12 -25.68 -22.96 -23.34
CA GLU A 12 -25.44 -24.34 -23.77
C GLU A 12 -25.81 -24.54 -25.25
N ILE A 13 -26.96 -24.00 -25.68
CA ILE A 13 -27.40 -24.03 -27.09
C ILE A 13 -26.42 -23.26 -27.98
N TRP A 14 -25.99 -22.07 -27.55
CA TRP A 14 -25.04 -21.25 -28.31
C TRP A 14 -23.67 -21.92 -28.46
N LEU A 15 -23.17 -22.58 -27.41
CA LEU A 15 -21.91 -23.32 -27.42
C LEU A 15 -21.99 -24.54 -28.34
N ALA A 16 -23.08 -25.32 -28.27
CA ALA A 16 -23.27 -26.50 -29.11
C ALA A 16 -23.34 -26.19 -30.62
N GLN A 17 -23.74 -24.97 -30.99
CA GLN A 17 -23.78 -24.53 -32.40
C GLN A 17 -22.41 -24.14 -32.96
N ARG A 18 -21.45 -23.81 -32.10
CA ARG A 18 -20.16 -23.22 -32.50
C ARG A 18 -18.95 -24.10 -32.21
N LEU A 19 -19.11 -25.07 -31.33
CA LEU A 19 -18.05 -25.97 -30.91
C LEU A 19 -18.52 -27.41 -31.05
N SER A 20 -17.66 -28.24 -31.65
CA SER A 20 -17.89 -29.67 -31.78
C SER A 20 -17.77 -30.41 -30.44
N ASP A 21 -17.09 -29.80 -29.46
CA ASP A 21 -16.87 -30.36 -28.14
C ASP A 21 -16.84 -29.23 -27.07
N PRO A 22 -17.97 -28.94 -26.42
CA PRO A 22 -18.06 -27.96 -25.36
C PRO A 22 -17.35 -28.39 -24.07
N GLU A 23 -17.25 -29.70 -23.80
CA GLU A 23 -16.58 -30.23 -22.61
C GLU A 23 -15.07 -30.04 -22.72
N ALA A 24 -14.47 -30.25 -23.89
CA ALA A 24 -13.06 -29.95 -24.13
C ALA A 24 -12.73 -28.45 -23.97
N LEU A 25 -13.66 -27.55 -24.33
CA LEU A 25 -13.49 -26.11 -24.06
C LEU A 25 -13.60 -25.83 -22.56
N LEU A 26 -14.57 -26.44 -21.86
CA LEU A 26 -14.72 -26.29 -20.43
C LEU A 26 -13.48 -26.79 -19.68
N GLU A 27 -12.92 -27.95 -20.06
CA GLU A 27 -11.68 -28.48 -19.53
C GLU A 27 -10.47 -27.60 -19.90
N SER A 28 -10.44 -27.02 -21.10
CA SER A 28 -9.39 -26.06 -21.48
C SER A 28 -9.48 -24.76 -20.67
N VAL A 29 -10.69 -24.24 -20.45
CA VAL A 29 -10.93 -23.05 -19.61
C VAL A 29 -10.62 -23.38 -18.15
N GLN A 30 -11.04 -24.54 -17.65
CA GLN A 30 -10.74 -24.99 -16.29
C GLN A 30 -9.25 -25.25 -16.11
N SER A 31 -8.54 -25.80 -17.09
CA SER A 31 -7.07 -25.98 -17.03
C SER A 31 -6.29 -24.69 -17.27
N LEU A 32 -6.90 -23.66 -17.87
CA LEU A 32 -6.35 -22.29 -17.89
C LEU A 32 -6.64 -21.54 -16.57
N LEU A 33 -7.74 -21.86 -15.88
CA LEU A 33 -8.11 -21.28 -14.59
C LEU A 33 -7.45 -22.02 -13.39
N ALA A 34 -7.16 -23.31 -13.51
CA ALA A 34 -6.63 -24.17 -12.43
C ALA A 34 -5.20 -23.82 -11.97
N PRO A 35 -4.25 -23.41 -12.84
CA PRO A 35 -2.93 -22.98 -12.41
C PRO A 35 -2.95 -21.58 -11.75
N GLY A 36 -4.04 -20.83 -11.90
CA GLY A 36 -4.11 -19.42 -11.49
C GLY A 36 -4.48 -19.15 -10.04
N VAL A 37 -4.97 -20.15 -9.29
CA VAL A 37 -5.55 -19.95 -7.95
C VAL A 37 -4.76 -20.67 -6.84
N GLN A 38 -3.99 -21.72 -7.14
CA GLN A 38 -3.23 -22.45 -6.11
C GLN A 38 -1.73 -22.17 -6.09
N ASP A 39 -1.08 -21.87 -7.23
CA ASP A 39 0.37 -21.59 -7.26
C ASP A 39 0.73 -20.13 -6.96
N ALA A 40 -0.22 -19.19 -7.13
CA ALA A 40 0.02 -17.75 -6.90
C ALA A 40 0.31 -17.40 -5.43
N ASP A 41 -0.13 -18.23 -4.48
CA ASP A 41 0.07 -18.03 -3.03
C ASP A 41 1.49 -18.44 -2.55
N THR A 42 2.29 -19.06 -3.42
CA THR A 42 3.66 -19.51 -3.08
C THR A 42 4.76 -18.62 -3.65
N ALA A 43 4.42 -17.74 -4.60
CA ALA A 43 5.38 -16.80 -5.16
C ALA A 43 5.71 -15.73 -4.11
N PRO A 44 7.01 -15.49 -3.82
CA PRO A 44 7.40 -14.52 -2.80
C PRO A 44 6.87 -13.13 -3.14
N GLU A 45 6.46 -12.41 -2.11
CA GLU A 45 6.00 -11.03 -2.24
C GLU A 45 7.15 -10.14 -2.72
N SER A 46 6.85 -9.34 -3.75
CA SER A 46 7.80 -8.37 -4.30
C SER A 46 7.37 -6.96 -3.90
N HIS A 47 8.33 -6.09 -3.66
CA HIS A 47 8.07 -4.72 -3.22
C HIS A 47 8.76 -3.70 -4.12
N LEU A 48 8.04 -2.62 -4.43
CA LEU A 48 8.60 -1.41 -5.00
C LEU A 48 8.59 -0.33 -3.91
N LEU A 49 9.76 0.13 -3.49
CA LEU A 49 9.92 1.22 -2.53
C LEU A 49 10.17 2.51 -3.30
N ILE A 50 9.32 3.51 -3.11
CA ILE A 50 9.51 4.87 -3.63
C ILE A 50 9.63 5.80 -2.43
N TYR A 51 10.86 6.24 -2.16
CA TYR A 51 11.21 7.03 -1.00
C TYR A 51 11.48 8.48 -1.39
N VAL A 52 10.58 9.36 -1.00
CA VAL A 52 10.75 10.82 -1.08
C VAL A 52 11.36 11.30 0.23
N ARG A 53 12.56 11.88 0.19
CA ARG A 53 13.20 12.41 1.41
C ARG A 53 12.60 13.74 1.79
N ASP A 54 12.41 13.94 3.09
CA ASP A 54 11.95 15.22 3.61
C ASP A 54 13.12 16.21 3.68
N ASP A 55 13.34 16.94 2.59
CA ASP A 55 14.26 18.08 2.54
C ASP A 55 13.47 19.40 2.55
N ASP A 56 14.10 20.47 3.03
CA ASP A 56 13.57 21.84 3.06
C ASP A 56 13.48 22.39 1.62
N GLY A 57 12.38 22.07 0.92
CA GLY A 57 12.13 22.50 -0.45
C GLY A 57 10.79 22.03 -1.00
N GLU A 58 10.31 22.72 -2.05
CA GLU A 58 9.12 22.28 -2.82
C GLU A 58 9.41 21.02 -3.62
N SER A 59 10.65 20.91 -4.12
CA SER A 59 11.16 19.71 -4.75
C SER A 59 11.93 18.88 -3.73
N LYS A 60 11.73 17.56 -3.77
CA LYS A 60 12.32 16.61 -2.83
C LYS A 60 13.02 15.49 -3.58
N PRO A 61 14.20 15.02 -3.13
CA PRO A 61 14.90 13.94 -3.82
C PRO A 61 14.18 12.61 -3.61
N VAL A 62 14.19 11.78 -4.65
CA VAL A 62 13.54 10.47 -4.63
C VAL A 62 14.56 9.35 -4.82
N LEU A 63 14.37 8.27 -4.07
CA LEU A 63 15.05 7.00 -4.24
C LEU A 63 14.01 5.93 -4.52
N ALA A 64 14.22 5.15 -5.59
CA ALA A 64 13.36 4.01 -5.92
C ALA A 64 14.15 2.68 -5.90
N LEU A 65 13.61 1.67 -5.22
CA LEU A 65 14.22 0.37 -5.03
C LEU A 65 13.21 -0.74 -5.29
N PHE A 66 13.61 -1.75 -6.05
CA PHE A 66 12.84 -2.97 -6.25
C PHE A 66 13.41 -4.09 -5.39
N VAL A 67 12.54 -4.75 -4.65
CA VAL A 67 12.85 -5.89 -3.78
C VAL A 67 12.08 -7.10 -4.32
N PRO A 68 12.70 -7.99 -5.10
CA PRO A 68 12.01 -9.12 -5.72
C PRO A 68 11.52 -10.16 -4.70
N ASN A 69 12.11 -10.22 -3.51
CA ASN A 69 11.72 -11.14 -2.44
C ASN A 69 11.94 -10.49 -1.07
N ALA A 70 10.83 -10.19 -0.39
CA ALA A 70 10.80 -9.57 0.93
C ALA A 70 11.61 -10.32 2.00
N ASP A 71 11.53 -11.66 2.02
CA ASP A 71 12.13 -12.51 3.05
C ASP A 71 13.66 -12.53 2.99
N ARG A 72 14.22 -12.16 1.83
CA ARG A 72 15.67 -12.14 1.58
C ARG A 72 16.29 -10.75 1.67
N TYR A 73 15.46 -9.73 1.85
CA TYR A 73 15.92 -8.35 1.88
C TYR A 73 16.57 -8.01 3.21
N ASP A 74 17.77 -7.42 3.14
CA ASP A 74 18.44 -6.85 4.32
C ASP A 74 18.44 -5.33 4.23
N SER A 75 17.61 -4.69 5.05
CA SER A 75 17.50 -3.22 5.10
C SER A 75 18.77 -2.51 5.57
N ARG A 76 19.76 -3.20 6.13
CA ARG A 76 21.03 -2.59 6.53
C ARG A 76 21.97 -2.43 5.36
N THR A 77 22.02 -3.43 4.48
CA THR A 77 22.95 -3.50 3.36
C THR A 77 22.29 -3.15 2.02
N GLY A 78 20.96 -3.26 1.94
CA GLY A 78 20.22 -3.21 0.69
C GLY A 78 20.43 -4.46 -0.17
N ALA A 79 21.01 -5.53 0.38
CA ALA A 79 21.26 -6.75 -0.37
C ALA A 79 19.95 -7.32 -0.94
N VAL A 80 20.03 -7.90 -2.14
CA VAL A 80 18.87 -8.46 -2.86
C VAL A 80 17.85 -7.37 -3.26
N SER A 81 18.27 -6.11 -3.40
CA SER A 81 17.46 -5.06 -4.04
C SER A 81 18.14 -4.49 -5.27
N ASP A 82 17.34 -4.09 -6.24
CA ASP A 82 17.78 -3.41 -7.46
C ASP A 82 17.36 -1.95 -7.41
N ARG A 83 18.27 -1.04 -7.78
CA ARG A 83 17.88 0.36 -8.00
C ARG A 83 17.00 0.44 -9.25
N VAL A 84 15.88 1.15 -9.12
CA VAL A 84 15.00 1.48 -10.24
C VAL A 84 15.56 2.73 -10.92
N GLN A 85 15.69 2.68 -12.23
CA GLN A 85 16.39 3.70 -13.04
C GLN A 85 15.44 4.72 -13.67
N ALA A 86 14.14 4.43 -13.72
CA ALA A 86 13.11 5.22 -14.38
C ALA A 86 13.12 6.71 -13.94
N PRO A 87 13.19 7.70 -14.87
CA PRO A 87 13.05 7.60 -16.33
C PRO A 87 14.38 7.69 -17.10
N GLY A 88 15.37 6.84 -16.80
CA GLY A 88 16.50 6.57 -17.68
C GLY A 88 17.64 7.60 -17.68
N ILE A 89 17.75 8.40 -16.62
CA ILE A 89 18.85 9.37 -16.44
C ILE A 89 19.67 8.93 -15.23
N GLU A 90 20.88 8.41 -15.46
CA GLU A 90 21.87 8.28 -14.39
C GLU A 90 22.59 9.63 -14.15
N PRO A 91 22.80 10.04 -12.89
CA PRO A 91 22.21 9.48 -11.68
C PRO A 91 20.77 9.98 -11.45
N PHE A 92 19.88 9.06 -11.10
CA PHE A 92 18.51 9.32 -10.67
C PHE A 92 18.52 10.05 -9.31
N ASN A 93 18.70 11.37 -9.37
CA ASN A 93 18.70 12.30 -8.24
C ASN A 93 17.68 13.41 -8.53
N GLU A 94 16.57 13.04 -9.15
CA GLU A 94 15.52 13.98 -9.54
C GLU A 94 14.85 14.51 -8.27
N GLN A 95 15.02 15.81 -8.10
CA GLN A 95 14.22 16.63 -7.21
C GLN A 95 12.81 16.66 -7.81
N VAL A 96 11.86 15.93 -7.21
CA VAL A 96 10.48 15.88 -7.70
C VAL A 96 9.58 16.78 -6.87
N THR A 97 8.55 17.32 -7.51
CA THR A 97 7.41 17.92 -6.80
C THR A 97 6.27 16.90 -6.74
N LEU A 98 5.29 17.15 -5.88
CA LEU A 98 4.08 16.32 -5.78
C LEU A 98 3.33 16.21 -7.13
N ALA A 99 3.42 17.22 -7.99
CA ALA A 99 2.80 17.22 -9.31
C ALA A 99 3.50 16.28 -10.33
N VAL A 100 4.80 16.05 -10.17
CA VAL A 100 5.60 15.20 -11.06
C VAL A 100 5.66 13.75 -10.56
N LEU A 101 5.53 13.56 -9.24
CA LEU A 101 5.59 12.25 -8.59
C LEU A 101 4.69 11.15 -9.22
N PRO A 102 3.44 11.42 -9.66
CA PRO A 102 2.60 10.41 -10.30
C PRO A 102 3.24 9.81 -11.56
N LYS A 103 3.89 10.65 -12.39
CA LYS A 103 4.57 10.19 -13.61
C LYS A 103 5.77 9.31 -13.27
N LEU A 104 6.52 9.71 -12.25
CA LEU A 104 7.66 8.94 -11.77
C LEU A 104 7.22 7.57 -11.24
N VAL A 105 6.21 7.54 -10.38
CA VAL A 105 5.69 6.29 -9.80
C VAL A 105 5.26 5.33 -10.90
N ARG A 106 4.58 5.83 -11.93
CA ARG A 106 4.21 5.02 -13.10
C ARG A 106 5.44 4.48 -13.84
N ALA A 107 6.45 5.31 -14.08
CA ALA A 107 7.67 4.89 -14.75
C ALA A 107 8.41 3.80 -13.95
N CYS A 108 8.48 3.95 -12.63
CA CYS A 108 9.05 2.94 -11.73
C CYS A 108 8.26 1.62 -11.78
N ILE A 109 6.92 1.67 -11.73
CA ILE A 109 6.05 0.49 -11.84
C ILE A 109 6.33 -0.21 -13.19
N ASN A 110 6.30 0.52 -14.31
CA ASN A 110 6.53 -0.05 -15.63
C ASN A 110 7.90 -0.72 -15.79
N GLU A 111 8.93 -0.21 -15.11
CA GLU A 111 10.26 -0.85 -15.11
C GLU A 111 10.30 -2.17 -14.34
N VAL A 112 9.58 -2.26 -13.22
CA VAL A 112 9.60 -3.46 -12.35
C VAL A 112 8.60 -4.51 -12.77
N LEU A 113 7.51 -4.13 -13.46
CA LEU A 113 6.45 -5.05 -13.85
C LEU A 113 6.97 -6.30 -14.60
N PRO A 114 7.87 -6.20 -15.61
CA PRO A 114 8.41 -7.37 -16.30
C PRO A 114 9.26 -8.29 -15.41
N LYS A 115 9.75 -7.79 -14.28
CA LYS A 115 10.60 -8.50 -13.32
C LYS A 115 9.80 -9.10 -12.15
N SER A 116 8.53 -8.70 -12.01
CA SER A 116 7.68 -9.03 -10.87
C SER A 116 6.52 -9.93 -11.26
N ASN A 117 6.00 -10.71 -10.30
CA ASN A 117 4.66 -11.26 -10.44
C ASN A 117 3.66 -10.13 -10.12
N GLN A 118 2.98 -9.60 -11.13
CA GLN A 118 2.11 -8.43 -11.02
C GLN A 118 1.11 -8.53 -9.87
N ARG A 119 0.59 -9.74 -9.61
CA ARG A 119 -0.41 -9.99 -8.57
C ARG A 119 0.11 -9.79 -7.15
N ASN A 120 1.42 -9.95 -6.95
CA ASN A 120 2.10 -9.95 -5.65
C ASN A 120 3.09 -8.76 -5.52
N LEU A 121 2.91 -7.70 -6.31
CA LEU A 121 3.68 -6.46 -6.18
C LEU A 121 2.99 -5.51 -5.19
N VAL A 122 3.69 -5.18 -4.11
CA VAL A 122 3.28 -4.15 -3.16
C VAL A 122 4.09 -2.88 -3.41
N VAL A 123 3.39 -1.77 -3.64
CA VAL A 123 4.00 -0.46 -3.87
C VAL A 123 4.01 0.31 -2.55
N HIS A 124 5.19 0.58 -2.03
CA HIS A 124 5.40 1.40 -0.83
C HIS A 124 5.70 2.83 -1.24
N LEU A 125 4.76 3.74 -0.96
CA LEU A 125 4.98 5.18 -1.09
C LEU A 125 5.43 5.73 0.26
N ILE A 126 6.75 5.92 0.41
CA ILE A 126 7.36 6.49 1.61
C ILE A 126 7.47 8.00 1.40
N LEU A 127 6.53 8.74 1.98
CA LEU A 127 6.29 10.15 1.71
C LEU A 127 6.45 11.00 2.99
N PRO A 128 6.87 12.27 2.85
CA PRO A 128 6.79 13.24 3.93
C PRO A 128 5.35 13.43 4.42
N PHE A 129 5.18 13.77 5.71
CA PHE A 129 3.84 14.03 6.26
C PHE A 129 3.11 15.15 5.51
N THR A 130 3.86 16.08 4.91
CA THR A 130 3.31 17.14 4.06
C THR A 130 2.66 16.61 2.80
N TRP A 131 2.97 15.40 2.34
CA TRP A 131 2.43 14.82 1.09
C TRP A 131 1.50 13.62 1.33
N LEU A 132 1.47 13.05 2.54
CA LEU A 132 0.61 11.90 2.87
C LEU A 132 -0.90 12.14 2.75
N HIS A 133 -1.33 13.40 2.71
CA HIS A 133 -2.74 13.75 2.52
C HIS A 133 -3.20 13.60 1.06
N ALA A 134 -2.27 13.51 0.10
CA ALA A 134 -2.61 13.38 -1.30
C ALA A 134 -3.19 11.99 -1.62
N ASP A 135 -4.09 11.94 -2.60
CA ASP A 135 -4.74 10.72 -3.09
C ASP A 135 -3.80 9.88 -3.97
N CYS A 136 -2.63 9.51 -3.48
CA CYS A 136 -1.60 8.92 -4.34
C CYS A 136 -1.97 7.55 -4.89
N ASP A 137 -2.74 6.76 -4.15
CA ASP A 137 -3.30 5.49 -4.59
C ASP A 137 -4.31 5.68 -5.75
N ARG A 138 -4.81 6.90 -5.95
CA ARG A 138 -5.73 7.25 -7.03
C ARG A 138 -5.04 7.69 -8.32
N TRP A 139 -3.71 7.74 -8.36
CA TRP A 139 -2.96 8.09 -9.58
C TRP A 139 -3.18 7.06 -10.69
N SER A 140 -3.25 7.49 -11.94
CA SER A 140 -3.51 6.57 -13.06
C SER A 140 -2.31 5.68 -13.39
N SER A 141 -2.54 4.38 -13.52
CA SER A 141 -1.52 3.39 -13.90
C SER A 141 -1.10 3.51 -15.37
N THR A 142 -1.97 4.02 -16.23
CA THR A 142 -1.72 4.16 -17.68
C THR A 142 -1.71 5.63 -18.12
N GLU A 143 -0.80 5.96 -19.04
CA GLU A 143 -0.74 7.27 -19.68
C GLU A 143 -1.58 7.26 -20.97
N GLN A 144 -2.79 7.84 -20.94
CA GLN A 144 -3.71 7.85 -22.09
C GLN A 144 -3.11 8.50 -23.35
N SER A 145 -2.11 9.38 -23.20
CA SER A 145 -1.55 10.17 -24.30
C SER A 145 -0.50 9.45 -25.15
N GLN A 146 -0.08 8.22 -24.81
CA GLN A 146 0.97 7.49 -25.55
C GLN A 146 0.48 6.26 -26.33
N LEU A 147 -0.80 5.90 -26.21
CA LEU A 147 -1.35 4.79 -26.99
C LEU A 147 -1.56 5.24 -28.45
N PRO A 148 -1.07 4.50 -29.45
CA PRO A 148 -1.36 4.81 -30.85
C PRO A 148 -2.88 4.78 -31.07
N ALA A 149 -3.41 5.75 -31.84
CA ALA A 149 -4.84 6.00 -32.03
C ALA A 149 -5.69 4.76 -32.41
N VAL A 150 -5.05 3.72 -32.95
CA VAL A 150 -5.67 2.45 -33.36
C VAL A 150 -5.99 1.52 -32.16
N LEU A 151 -5.31 1.72 -31.02
CA LEU A 151 -5.53 1.02 -29.74
C LEU A 151 -6.10 1.95 -28.66
N SER A 152 -6.51 3.18 -29.03
CA SER A 152 -7.28 4.08 -28.17
C SER A 152 -8.69 3.55 -27.97
N LEU A 153 -8.80 2.39 -27.35
CA LEU A 153 -10.01 2.00 -26.65
C LEU A 153 -10.21 3.04 -25.54
N ASP A 154 -11.44 3.54 -25.37
CA ASP A 154 -11.86 4.40 -24.25
C ASP A 154 -11.83 3.61 -22.93
N LEU A 155 -10.66 3.05 -22.60
CA LEU A 155 -10.46 2.28 -21.40
C LEU A 155 -10.47 3.25 -20.22
N PRO A 156 -11.20 2.90 -19.15
CA PRO A 156 -11.21 3.71 -17.94
C PRO A 156 -9.79 3.83 -17.41
N GLN A 157 -9.43 5.01 -16.90
CA GLN A 157 -8.16 5.17 -16.18
C GLN A 157 -8.25 4.36 -14.89
N ILE A 158 -7.46 3.29 -14.81
CA ILE A 158 -7.39 2.46 -13.61
C ILE A 158 -6.39 3.12 -12.63
N PRO A 159 -6.80 3.40 -11.39
CA PRO A 159 -5.89 3.84 -10.34
C PRO A 159 -4.86 2.78 -9.95
N ILE A 160 -3.66 3.21 -9.57
CA ILE A 160 -2.61 2.29 -9.11
C ILE A 160 -3.03 1.50 -7.85
N GLY A 161 -3.88 2.06 -7.00
CA GLY A 161 -4.39 1.41 -5.80
C GLY A 161 -5.45 0.35 -6.06
N ASP A 162 -5.97 0.30 -7.29
CA ASP A 162 -6.94 -0.69 -7.75
C ASP A 162 -6.18 -1.86 -8.42
N ASP A 163 -5.10 -1.56 -9.16
CA ASP A 163 -4.22 -2.56 -9.80
C ASP A 163 -3.23 -3.23 -8.81
N PHE A 164 -2.72 -2.46 -7.83
CA PHE A 164 -1.65 -2.90 -6.93
C PHE A 164 -1.98 -2.65 -5.46
N SER A 165 -1.34 -3.44 -4.59
CA SER A 165 -1.39 -3.21 -3.14
C SER A 165 -0.52 -1.99 -2.81
N VAL A 166 -1.12 -0.81 -2.82
CA VAL A 166 -0.44 0.45 -2.48
C VAL A 166 -0.55 0.74 -1.00
N VAL A 167 0.60 0.86 -0.34
CA VAL A 167 0.72 1.21 1.08
C VAL A 167 1.50 2.51 1.28
N PHE A 168 1.05 3.30 2.24
CA PHE A 168 1.66 4.57 2.62
C PHE A 168 2.59 4.42 3.81
N ARG A 169 3.66 5.21 3.80
CA ARG A 169 4.65 5.24 4.87
C ARG A 169 5.15 6.65 5.12
N ILE A 170 5.45 6.92 6.38
CA ILE A 170 5.87 8.21 6.91
C ILE A 170 7.40 8.28 6.81
N SER A 171 7.90 9.09 5.89
CA SER A 171 9.34 9.25 5.62
C SER A 171 10.15 9.62 6.87
N GLU A 172 9.54 10.38 7.77
CA GLU A 172 10.14 10.92 8.97
C GLU A 172 10.54 9.80 9.92
N ARG A 173 9.84 8.64 9.91
CA ARG A 173 10.23 7.45 10.69
C ARG A 173 11.65 6.98 10.40
N LEU A 174 12.17 7.26 9.20
CA LEU A 174 13.52 6.90 8.78
C LEU A 174 14.57 7.94 9.20
N ASN A 175 14.15 9.09 9.75
CA ASN A 175 15.06 10.13 10.19
C ASN A 175 15.90 9.66 11.40
N GLN A 176 17.21 9.89 11.32
CA GLN A 176 18.13 9.55 12.39
C GLN A 176 17.86 10.33 13.69
N ALA A 177 17.30 11.53 13.58
CA ALA A 177 16.98 12.42 14.70
C ALA A 177 15.75 11.97 15.52
N ILE A 178 14.94 11.04 15.02
CA ILE A 178 13.85 10.49 15.82
C ILE A 178 14.42 9.76 17.04
N PRO A 179 13.86 10.01 18.25
CA PRO A 179 14.31 9.34 19.46
C PRO A 179 14.33 7.81 19.30
N GLU A 180 15.42 7.17 19.73
CA GLU A 180 15.56 5.71 19.68
C GLU A 180 14.39 4.99 20.39
N LEU A 181 13.83 5.60 21.43
CA LEU A 181 12.63 5.11 22.10
C LEU A 181 11.43 4.93 21.14
N CYS A 182 11.24 5.83 20.19
CA CYS A 182 10.19 5.71 19.19
C CYS A 182 10.45 4.54 18.22
N ARG A 183 11.72 4.30 17.84
CA ARG A 183 12.08 3.13 17.03
C ARG A 183 11.86 1.82 17.77
N GLN A 184 12.21 1.77 19.06
CA GLN A 184 11.97 0.61 19.89
C GLN A 184 10.47 0.32 20.00
N LYS A 185 9.64 1.33 20.28
CA LYS A 185 8.18 1.16 20.29
C LYS A 185 7.64 0.66 18.96
N TRP A 186 8.14 1.21 17.86
CA TRP A 186 7.75 0.79 16.52
C TRP A 186 8.09 -0.67 16.25
N ASN A 187 9.32 -1.11 16.52
CA ASN A 187 9.73 -2.50 16.38
C ASN A 187 8.90 -3.43 17.28
N SER A 188 8.70 -3.07 18.55
CA SER A 188 7.90 -3.89 19.47
C SER A 188 6.43 -4.01 19.03
N LYS A 189 5.82 -2.94 18.50
CA LYS A 189 4.45 -3.02 17.97
C LYS A 189 4.38 -3.77 16.64
N TRP A 190 5.39 -3.66 15.80
CA TRP A 190 5.50 -4.47 14.60
C TRP A 190 5.60 -5.96 14.94
N GLU A 191 6.43 -6.35 15.91
CA GLU A 191 6.50 -7.72 16.40
C GLU A 191 5.15 -8.21 16.95
N SER A 192 4.41 -7.36 17.67
CA SER A 192 3.05 -7.66 18.09
C SER A 192 2.11 -7.85 16.89
N LEU A 193 2.24 -7.04 15.84
CA LEU A 193 1.46 -7.18 14.61
C LEU A 193 1.79 -8.48 13.89
N ASP A 194 3.07 -8.85 13.80
CA ASP A 194 3.52 -10.10 13.17
C ASP A 194 2.99 -11.33 13.90
N LYS A 195 2.90 -11.28 15.24
CA LYS A 195 2.27 -12.34 16.04
C LYS A 195 0.77 -12.48 15.76
N LEU A 196 0.12 -11.48 15.18
CA LEU A 196 -1.29 -11.54 14.79
C LEU A 196 -1.49 -12.16 13.39
N LYS A 197 -0.44 -12.31 12.57
CA LYS A 197 -0.53 -12.91 11.22
C LYS A 197 -1.18 -14.30 11.16
N PRO A 198 -1.04 -15.19 12.17
CA PRO A 198 -1.75 -16.47 12.16
C PRO A 198 -3.26 -16.36 12.42
N HIS A 199 -3.74 -15.23 12.94
CA HIS A 199 -5.14 -15.05 13.32
C HIS A 199 -6.01 -14.62 12.15
N GLU A 200 -7.27 -15.09 12.14
CA GLU A 200 -8.22 -14.83 11.06
C GLU A 200 -8.76 -13.40 11.01
N ARG A 201 -8.64 -12.62 12.11
CA ARG A 201 -9.25 -11.29 12.24
C ARG A 201 -8.30 -10.26 12.86
N CYS A 202 -8.37 -9.02 12.37
CA CYS A 202 -7.59 -7.88 12.87
C CYS A 202 -8.27 -7.18 14.05
N ALA A 203 -8.32 -7.81 15.22
CA ALA A 203 -8.99 -7.23 16.40
C ALA A 203 -8.20 -6.12 17.14
N ALA A 204 -6.98 -5.79 16.68
CA ALA A 204 -6.03 -4.95 17.41
C ALA A 204 -5.99 -3.47 16.95
N PHE A 205 -7.00 -3.02 16.20
CA PHE A 205 -7.13 -1.65 15.71
C PHE A 205 -7.99 -0.81 16.66
N VAL A 206 -7.45 0.33 17.09
CA VAL A 206 -8.16 1.30 17.93
C VAL A 206 -9.06 2.16 17.06
N ALA A 207 -10.32 2.31 17.46
CA ALA A 207 -11.25 3.27 16.86
C ALA A 207 -10.88 4.70 17.28
N GLY A 208 -10.09 5.38 16.47
CA GLY A 208 -9.53 6.69 16.79
C GLY A 208 -10.58 7.78 17.02
N ASP A 209 -11.73 7.66 16.38
CA ASP A 209 -12.82 8.65 16.47
C ASP A 209 -13.50 8.67 17.85
N GLN A 210 -13.27 7.65 18.69
CA GLN A 210 -13.84 7.55 20.04
C GLN A 210 -13.03 8.30 21.11
N TYR A 211 -11.84 8.80 20.76
CA TYR A 211 -10.89 9.35 21.73
C TYR A 211 -10.39 10.73 21.28
N VAL A 212 -10.08 11.58 22.25
CA VAL A 212 -9.56 12.93 22.00
C VAL A 212 -8.22 13.11 22.72
N GLY A 213 -7.23 13.66 22.01
CA GLY A 213 -5.94 14.06 22.58
C GLY A 213 -5.23 12.93 23.33
N ASP A 214 -4.93 13.17 24.61
CA ASP A 214 -4.15 12.26 25.45
C ASP A 214 -4.84 10.90 25.69
N GLN A 215 -6.16 10.81 25.58
CA GLN A 215 -6.86 9.53 25.69
C GLN A 215 -6.47 8.60 24.54
N LEU A 216 -6.42 9.13 23.32
CA LEU A 216 -6.00 8.38 22.15
C LEU A 216 -4.53 7.96 22.27
N VAL A 217 -3.67 8.84 22.79
CA VAL A 217 -2.27 8.53 23.10
C VAL A 217 -2.19 7.36 24.09
N GLY A 218 -2.98 7.38 25.16
CA GLY A 218 -3.03 6.32 26.16
C GLY A 218 -3.43 4.97 25.56
N GLU A 219 -4.49 4.95 24.74
CA GLU A 219 -4.93 3.73 24.05
C GLU A 219 -3.90 3.21 23.06
N LEU A 220 -3.35 4.07 22.20
CA LEU A 220 -2.35 3.67 21.21
C LEU A 220 -1.02 3.26 21.83
N ASN A 221 -0.69 3.67 23.06
CA ASN A 221 0.51 3.16 23.76
C ASN A 221 0.33 1.75 24.34
N LYS A 222 -0.90 1.22 24.41
CA LYS A 222 -1.10 -0.16 24.90
C LYS A 222 -0.41 -1.16 23.96
N PRO A 223 0.31 -2.19 24.47
CA PRO A 223 1.05 -3.13 23.63
C PRO A 223 0.18 -3.97 22.69
N CYS A 224 -1.07 -4.23 23.07
CA CYS A 224 -2.03 -5.01 22.29
C CYS A 224 -2.61 -4.26 21.09
N HIS A 225 -2.48 -2.93 21.04
CA HIS A 225 -2.98 -2.12 19.95
C HIS A 225 -1.90 -1.90 18.91
N VAL A 226 -2.08 -2.42 17.71
CA VAL A 226 -1.09 -2.32 16.62
C VAL A 226 -1.63 -1.56 15.41
N GLY A 227 -2.89 -1.15 15.46
CA GLY A 227 -3.52 -0.40 14.39
C GLY A 227 -4.32 0.78 14.90
N LEU A 228 -4.51 1.77 14.02
CA LEU A 228 -5.48 2.84 14.17
C LEU A 228 -6.51 2.73 13.03
N LYS A 229 -7.80 2.81 13.33
CA LYS A 229 -8.84 3.05 12.33
C LYS A 229 -9.52 4.38 12.60
N ARG A 230 -9.77 5.17 11.54
CA ARG A 230 -10.56 6.39 11.61
C ARG A 230 -11.52 6.44 10.43
N SER A 231 -12.80 6.51 10.76
CA SER A 231 -13.92 6.70 9.84
C SER A 231 -14.27 8.17 9.60
N THR A 232 -13.67 9.10 10.36
CA THR A 232 -13.82 10.55 10.16
C THR A 232 -12.58 11.16 9.53
N VAL A 233 -12.78 12.24 8.76
CA VAL A 233 -11.68 12.96 8.14
C VAL A 233 -10.86 13.68 9.21
N CYS A 234 -9.54 13.55 9.12
CA CYS A 234 -8.66 14.42 9.88
C CYS A 234 -8.57 15.77 9.15
N PRO A 235 -8.88 16.91 9.79
CA PRO A 235 -8.65 18.20 9.16
C PRO A 235 -7.16 18.38 8.85
N GLU A 236 -6.83 19.14 7.80
CA GLU A 236 -5.43 19.32 7.35
C GLU A 236 -4.52 19.84 8.47
N VAL A 237 -5.00 20.79 9.27
CA VAL A 237 -4.30 21.33 10.45
C VAL A 237 -3.93 20.23 11.46
N GLY A 238 -4.72 19.15 11.50
CA GLY A 238 -4.52 18.00 12.38
C GLY A 238 -3.60 16.91 11.81
N HIS A 239 -3.26 16.92 10.51
CA HIS A 239 -2.46 15.85 9.88
C HIS A 239 -1.11 15.67 10.56
N ARG A 240 -0.38 16.77 10.81
CA ARG A 240 0.93 16.72 11.47
C ARG A 240 0.82 16.09 12.87
N SER A 241 -0.22 16.44 13.62
CA SER A 241 -0.47 15.88 14.95
C SER A 241 -0.83 14.40 14.88
N LEU A 242 -1.62 13.98 13.90
CA LEU A 242 -1.98 12.58 13.68
C LEU A 242 -0.75 11.72 13.33
N PHE A 243 0.06 12.15 12.34
CA PHE A 243 1.24 11.39 11.96
C PHE A 243 2.32 11.43 13.05
N GLY A 244 2.48 12.56 13.74
CA GLY A 244 3.34 12.66 14.93
C GLY A 244 2.91 11.71 16.05
N LEU A 245 1.60 11.56 16.28
CA LEU A 245 1.03 10.59 17.20
C LEU A 245 1.39 9.15 16.79
N LEU A 246 1.21 8.79 15.51
CA LEU A 246 1.58 7.45 15.01
C LEU A 246 3.06 7.15 15.22
N ILE A 247 3.94 8.12 14.92
CA ILE A 247 5.39 8.02 15.17
C ILE A 247 5.66 7.82 16.67
N GLY A 248 5.14 8.70 17.53
CA GLY A 248 5.43 8.71 18.96
C GLY A 248 4.91 7.50 19.73
N THR A 249 3.81 6.92 19.25
CA THR A 249 3.22 5.68 19.79
C THR A 249 3.78 4.42 19.15
N GLY A 250 4.47 4.54 18.01
CA GLY A 250 5.03 3.41 17.29
C GLY A 250 4.00 2.57 16.53
N ILE A 251 2.80 3.10 16.26
CA ILE A 251 1.72 2.34 15.61
C ILE A 251 2.11 1.99 14.16
N PRO A 252 2.14 0.69 13.80
CA PRO A 252 2.60 0.25 12.50
C PRO A 252 1.56 0.29 11.38
N ALA A 253 0.26 0.26 11.70
CA ALA A 253 -0.79 0.22 10.69
C ALA A 253 -1.87 1.28 10.95
N ALA A 254 -2.39 1.90 9.90
CA ALA A 254 -3.55 2.77 10.03
C ALA A 254 -4.47 2.74 8.80
N LEU A 255 -5.78 2.69 9.03
CA LEU A 255 -6.82 2.90 8.02
C LEU A 255 -7.47 4.25 8.28
N LEU A 256 -7.36 5.15 7.30
CA LEU A 256 -7.83 6.52 7.40
C LEU A 256 -8.76 6.83 6.23
N VAL A 257 -9.83 7.55 6.49
CA VAL A 257 -10.75 8.05 5.47
C VAL A 257 -10.42 9.50 5.12
N ARG A 258 -10.43 9.82 3.82
CA ARG A 258 -10.15 11.17 3.31
C ARG A 258 -11.38 12.05 3.08
N GLN A 259 -12.56 11.44 3.00
CA GLN A 259 -13.85 12.14 2.88
C GLN A 259 -14.88 11.45 3.77
N ASP A 260 -15.67 12.19 4.55
CA ASP A 260 -16.72 11.66 5.42
C ASP A 260 -18.14 12.01 4.95
N GLN A 261 -18.24 12.73 3.83
CA GLN A 261 -19.50 13.02 3.15
C GLN A 261 -19.90 11.83 2.27
N PHE A 262 -20.55 10.86 2.89
CA PHE A 262 -21.07 9.66 2.25
C PHE A 262 -22.60 9.70 2.10
N ASP A 263 -23.10 8.91 1.16
CA ASP A 263 -24.52 8.60 1.06
C ASP A 263 -25.03 7.96 2.37
N GLN A 264 -26.30 8.18 2.71
CA GLN A 264 -26.90 7.69 3.97
C GLN A 264 -26.85 6.16 4.12
N SER A 265 -26.69 5.43 3.02
CA SER A 265 -26.56 3.97 3.02
C SER A 265 -25.16 3.47 3.42
N LEU A 266 -24.15 4.33 3.43
CA LEU A 266 -22.76 3.95 3.72
C LEU A 266 -22.35 4.44 5.11
N VAL A 267 -22.10 3.49 6.01
CA VAL A 267 -21.50 3.74 7.33
C VAL A 267 -20.01 3.40 7.27
N ALA A 268 -19.16 4.44 7.27
CA ALA A 268 -17.72 4.27 7.08
C ALA A 268 -17.04 3.40 8.15
N SER A 269 -17.47 3.46 9.41
CA SER A 269 -16.94 2.61 10.48
C SER A 269 -17.16 1.13 10.18
N ASP A 270 -18.37 0.78 9.73
CA ASP A 270 -18.77 -0.60 9.48
C ASP A 270 -18.05 -1.14 8.24
N ALA A 271 -17.88 -0.30 7.22
CA ALA A 271 -17.10 -0.64 6.03
C ALA A 271 -15.62 -0.89 6.36
N ILE A 272 -15.00 -0.08 7.23
CA ILE A 272 -13.63 -0.34 7.71
C ILE A 272 -13.56 -1.65 8.51
N ASP A 273 -14.56 -1.92 9.37
CA ASP A 273 -14.61 -3.16 10.14
C ASP A 273 -14.77 -4.39 9.26
N ALA A 274 -15.50 -4.29 8.16
CA ALA A 274 -15.57 -5.35 7.15
C ALA A 274 -14.19 -5.65 6.53
N ILE A 275 -13.40 -4.62 6.23
CA ILE A 275 -12.02 -4.78 5.72
C ILE A 275 -11.12 -5.44 6.77
N LEU A 276 -11.24 -5.03 8.03
CA LEU A 276 -10.47 -5.57 9.15
C LEU A 276 -10.90 -6.99 9.57
N ASN A 277 -12.04 -7.48 9.06
CA ASN A 277 -12.49 -8.86 9.20
C ASN A 277 -11.74 -9.81 8.25
N CYS A 278 -10.44 -9.59 8.09
CA CYS A 278 -9.52 -10.47 7.37
C CYS A 278 -8.30 -10.79 8.23
N ASN A 279 -7.49 -11.73 7.76
CA ASN A 279 -6.18 -12.00 8.31
C ASN A 279 -5.26 -10.77 8.09
N ILE A 280 -4.53 -10.35 9.13
CA ILE A 280 -3.70 -9.14 9.10
C ILE A 280 -2.59 -9.21 8.03
N ALA A 281 -2.09 -10.40 7.68
CA ALA A 281 -1.15 -10.58 6.58
C ALA A 281 -1.76 -10.25 5.21
N ARG A 282 -3.09 -10.40 5.08
CA ARG A 282 -3.86 -10.10 3.86
C ARG A 282 -4.45 -8.70 3.86
N LEU A 283 -4.18 -7.87 4.87
CA LEU A 283 -4.77 -6.54 4.96
C LEU A 283 -4.41 -5.62 3.77
N PRO A 284 -3.16 -5.57 3.27
CA PRO A 284 -2.84 -4.79 2.06
C PRO A 284 -3.70 -5.21 0.85
N GLU A 285 -3.89 -6.52 0.68
CA GLU A 285 -4.71 -7.10 -0.38
C GLU A 285 -6.20 -6.78 -0.19
N ALA A 286 -6.71 -6.88 1.05
CA ALA A 286 -8.11 -6.54 1.35
C ALA A 286 -8.40 -5.06 1.07
N VAL A 287 -7.44 -4.17 1.35
CA VAL A 287 -7.54 -2.75 1.00
C VAL A 287 -7.53 -2.54 -0.51
N ARG A 288 -6.63 -3.23 -1.25
CA ARG A 288 -6.63 -3.21 -2.73
C ARG A 288 -7.99 -3.64 -3.28
N GLN A 289 -8.51 -4.77 -2.82
CA GLN A 289 -9.80 -5.28 -3.27
C GLN A 289 -10.94 -4.29 -2.97
N CYS A 290 -10.96 -3.69 -1.78
CA CYS A 290 -11.94 -2.66 -1.45
C CYS A 290 -11.88 -1.43 -2.39
N ARG A 291 -10.68 -1.01 -2.79
CA ARG A 291 -10.50 0.06 -3.79
C ARG A 291 -11.02 -0.36 -5.16
N ALA A 292 -10.65 -1.56 -5.60
CA ALA A 292 -11.10 -2.13 -6.86
C ALA A 292 -12.63 -2.30 -6.92
N ASP A 293 -13.27 -2.74 -5.84
CA ASP A 293 -14.73 -2.90 -5.75
C ASP A 293 -15.47 -1.56 -5.87
N ALA A 294 -14.80 -0.44 -5.53
CA ALA A 294 -15.33 0.90 -5.72
C ALA A 294 -15.44 1.30 -7.20
N MET A 295 -14.71 0.62 -8.11
CA MET A 295 -14.73 0.96 -9.53
C MET A 295 -16.15 0.84 -10.11
N GLY A 296 -16.56 1.86 -10.85
CA GLY A 296 -17.91 1.96 -11.41
C GLY A 296 -19.01 2.38 -10.43
N GLN A 297 -18.69 2.57 -9.15
CA GLN A 297 -19.62 3.10 -8.15
C GLN A 297 -19.49 4.63 -8.01
N PRO A 298 -20.54 5.34 -7.56
CA PRO A 298 -20.43 6.74 -7.18
C PRO A 298 -19.47 6.95 -6.01
N LYS A 299 -18.72 8.06 -6.03
CA LYS A 299 -17.67 8.36 -5.04
C LYS A 299 -18.16 8.36 -3.59
N ASP A 300 -19.39 8.79 -3.36
CA ASP A 300 -20.03 8.89 -2.04
C ASP A 300 -20.68 7.59 -1.57
N LYS A 301 -20.72 6.54 -2.40
CA LYS A 301 -21.36 5.25 -2.10
C LYS A 301 -20.40 4.12 -1.76
N HIS A 302 -19.10 4.30 -1.97
CA HIS A 302 -18.11 3.28 -1.64
C HIS A 302 -16.88 3.88 -0.96
N ILE A 303 -16.49 3.30 0.19
CA ILE A 303 -15.36 3.80 0.99
C ILE A 303 -14.02 3.66 0.26
N GLY A 304 -13.90 2.69 -0.64
CA GLY A 304 -12.66 2.41 -1.38
C GLY A 304 -12.12 3.60 -2.16
N HIS A 305 -12.96 4.56 -2.57
CA HIS A 305 -12.49 5.79 -3.23
C HIS A 305 -11.69 6.72 -2.32
N HIS A 306 -11.86 6.61 -1.00
CA HIS A 306 -11.37 7.56 0.00
C HIS A 306 -10.50 6.89 1.07
N LEU A 307 -10.14 5.63 0.87
CA LEU A 307 -9.42 4.82 1.85
C LEU A 307 -7.90 4.95 1.70
N ALA A 308 -7.27 5.57 2.68
CA ALA A 308 -5.83 5.59 2.85
C ALA A 308 -5.38 4.49 3.81
N PHE A 309 -4.30 3.79 3.46
CA PHE A 309 -3.75 2.71 4.27
C PHE A 309 -2.26 2.90 4.51
N LEU A 310 -1.89 3.06 5.78
CA LEU A 310 -0.52 3.12 6.24
C LEU A 310 -0.06 1.76 6.71
N TRP A 311 1.14 1.34 6.27
CA TRP A 311 1.73 0.05 6.61
C TRP A 311 3.24 0.17 6.80
N GLU A 312 3.67 0.23 8.05
CA GLU A 312 5.03 0.62 8.44
C GLU A 312 5.87 -0.59 8.84
N ASN A 313 6.25 -1.42 7.86
CA ASN A 313 7.17 -2.53 8.12
C ASN A 313 8.61 -2.01 8.36
N PRO A 314 9.22 -2.17 9.56
CA PRO A 314 10.57 -1.71 9.84
C PRO A 314 11.66 -2.50 9.08
N GLN A 315 11.34 -3.69 8.56
CA GLN A 315 12.29 -4.53 7.83
C GLN A 315 12.38 -4.18 6.35
N ILE A 316 11.34 -3.56 5.78
CA ILE A 316 11.27 -3.23 4.35
C ILE A 316 11.53 -1.73 4.16
N VAL A 317 12.70 -1.23 4.56
CA VAL A 317 13.07 0.20 4.42
C VAL A 317 14.25 0.36 3.48
N PRO A 318 14.39 1.50 2.77
CA PRO A 318 15.61 1.80 2.01
C PRO A 318 16.85 1.69 2.90
N PRO A 319 17.99 1.21 2.37
CA PRO A 319 19.21 1.11 3.14
C PRO A 319 19.66 2.51 3.59
N SER A 320 20.10 2.59 4.84
CA SER A 320 20.63 3.84 5.39
C SER A 320 21.84 4.27 4.57
N THR A 321 21.74 5.39 3.85
CA THR A 321 22.83 5.90 3.01
C THR A 321 23.97 6.54 3.79
N GLU A 322 23.84 6.66 5.10
CA GLU A 322 24.90 7.24 5.93
C GLU A 322 25.71 6.12 6.61
N PRO A 323 27.05 6.09 6.41
CA PRO A 323 27.88 5.25 7.23
C PRO A 323 27.66 5.65 8.68
N ARG A 324 27.29 4.69 9.54
CA ARG A 324 27.38 4.85 10.99
C ARG A 324 28.82 5.22 11.29
N SER A 325 29.10 6.52 11.40
CA SER A 325 30.40 6.99 11.86
C SER A 325 30.55 6.43 13.26
N ALA A 326 31.35 5.37 13.37
CA ALA A 326 31.83 4.86 14.62
C ALA A 326 32.70 5.95 15.23
N MET A 327 32.08 6.93 15.88
CA MET A 327 32.80 7.82 16.79
C MET A 327 33.13 7.02 18.03
N SER A 328 34.25 6.31 17.94
CA SER A 328 35.08 5.95 19.08
C SER A 328 35.48 7.24 19.80
N PHE A 329 34.72 7.67 20.79
CA PHE A 329 35.23 8.60 21.79
C PHE A 329 36.11 7.82 22.76
N GLY A 330 37.33 7.51 22.31
CA GLY A 330 38.44 7.30 23.21
C GLY A 330 38.77 8.65 23.86
N MET A 331 38.30 8.87 25.09
CA MET A 331 38.81 9.96 25.90
C MET A 331 40.27 9.69 26.26
N PRO A 332 41.21 10.61 26.01
CA PRO A 332 42.50 10.57 26.68
C PRO A 332 42.31 10.95 28.14
N LYS A 333 42.78 10.08 29.06
CA LYS A 333 42.97 10.45 30.46
C LYS A 333 44.04 11.55 30.52
N ALA A 334 43.66 12.74 30.97
CA ALA A 334 44.62 13.75 31.39
C ALA A 334 45.29 13.28 32.69
N SER A 335 46.62 13.32 32.69
CA SER A 335 47.49 13.17 33.87
C SER A 335 47.89 14.54 34.37
#